data_AF-A0A0S7WYJ7-F1
#
_entry.id   AF-A0A0S7WYJ7-F1
#
_cell.length_a   1.000
_cell.length_b   1.000
_cell.length_c   1.000
_cell.angle_alpha   90.00
_cell.angle_beta   90.00
_cell.angle_gamma   90.00
#
_symmetry.space_group_name_H-M   'P 1'
#
loop_
_entity.id
_entity.type
_entity.pdbx_description
1 polymer ?
#
loop_
_entity_poly.entity_id
_entity_poly.type
_entity_poly.pdbx_seq_one_letter_code
_entity_poly.pdbx_strand_id
1 'polypeptide(L)'
;MGKHKSTKRYMPWYLVYYETYISERLSRLREKRLKHNGNALRELKKRIGILDYKYKGKSGEDLSSTTLGGKKSGAGFTLVEALAVVAIIGFLASIVMIRVGTAKKQGKDTAVVAGLKETRNAAEMYFNQLYTYEGVCDAANTTLSDQGDFGRIKAYIEQHNGEAGVIGCKDADEGFAVISSLNLGDCWCIDYQGLSKKVILGAGEECDDKLTTITCP
;
A
#
# COMPACT_ATOMS: atom_id res chain seq x y z
N MET A 1 -1.22 -48.43 32.04
CA MET A 1 -1.63 -47.01 31.88
C MET A 1 -0.69 -46.34 30.87
N GLY A 2 -1.19 -45.93 29.71
CA GLY A 2 -0.38 -45.59 28.53
C GLY A 2 0.29 -44.21 28.59
N LYS A 3 1.59 -44.16 28.27
CA LYS A 3 2.47 -42.97 28.22
C LYS A 3 2.17 -41.98 27.08
N HIS A 4 0.92 -41.83 26.64
CA HIS A 4 0.59 -40.97 25.49
C HIS A 4 -0.19 -39.72 25.93
N LYS A 5 0.34 -38.52 25.65
CA LYS A 5 -0.21 -37.20 26.06
C LYS A 5 -1.63 -36.85 25.53
N SER A 6 -2.28 -37.74 24.79
CA SER A 6 -3.51 -37.43 24.03
C SER A 6 -4.80 -37.91 24.71
N THR A 7 -4.72 -38.36 25.94
CA THR A 7 -5.82 -38.96 26.70
C THR A 7 -6.27 -38.03 27.83
N LYS A 8 -7.58 -37.71 27.89
CA LYS A 8 -8.15 -36.92 28.99
C LYS A 8 -8.07 -37.72 30.30
N ARG A 9 -7.56 -37.09 31.37
CA ARG A 9 -7.44 -37.70 32.71
C ARG A 9 -8.84 -37.94 33.29
N TYR A 10 -9.03 -39.07 33.99
CA TYR A 10 -10.26 -39.46 34.71
C TYR A 10 -11.50 -39.86 33.89
N MET A 11 -11.38 -40.13 32.59
CA MET A 11 -12.46 -40.82 31.85
C MET A 11 -12.13 -42.31 31.68
N PRO A 12 -13.12 -43.22 31.85
CA PRO A 12 -12.94 -44.62 31.52
C PRO A 12 -12.74 -44.79 30.01
N TRP A 13 -11.68 -45.50 29.63
CA TRP A 13 -11.41 -45.88 28.25
C TRP A 13 -11.98 -47.27 27.97
N TYR A 14 -12.69 -47.40 26.86
CA TYR A 14 -13.11 -48.67 26.28
C TYR A 14 -12.42 -48.82 24.92
N LEU A 15 -11.84 -50.00 24.67
CA LEU A 15 -11.23 -50.31 23.38
C LEU A 15 -12.35 -50.59 22.37
N VAL A 16 -12.53 -49.68 21.40
CA VAL A 16 -13.56 -49.83 20.36
C VAL A 16 -13.02 -50.56 19.13
N TYR A 17 -11.75 -50.33 18.80
CA TYR A 17 -11.14 -50.82 17.57
C TYR A 17 -9.62 -50.79 17.66
N TYR A 18 -8.95 -51.79 17.07
CA TYR A 18 -7.51 -51.81 16.88
C TYR A 18 -7.15 -52.29 15.47
N GLU A 19 -6.10 -51.70 14.88
CA GLU A 19 -5.47 -52.17 13.64
C GLU A 19 -4.05 -52.60 13.98
N THR A 20 -3.63 -53.78 13.50
CA THR A 20 -2.23 -54.23 13.61
C THR A 20 -1.48 -53.92 12.32
N TYR A 21 -0.20 -53.59 12.45
CA TYR A 21 0.68 -53.26 11.33
C TYR A 21 1.99 -54.05 11.45
N ILE A 22 2.51 -54.49 10.31
CA ILE A 22 3.77 -55.26 10.25
C ILE A 22 4.99 -54.37 10.56
N SER A 23 4.92 -53.07 10.24
CA SER A 23 6.00 -52.10 10.44
C SER A 23 5.53 -50.84 11.15
N GLU A 24 6.36 -50.28 12.03
CA GLU A 24 6.11 -49.03 12.74
C GLU A 24 5.89 -47.84 11.79
N ARG A 25 6.55 -47.84 10.63
CA ARG A 25 6.37 -46.77 9.64
C ARG A 25 4.92 -46.70 9.15
N LEU A 26 4.28 -47.86 8.96
CA LEU A 26 2.91 -47.95 8.47
C LEU A 26 1.90 -47.51 9.54
N SER A 27 2.11 -47.90 10.81
CA SER A 27 1.23 -47.45 11.91
C SER A 27 1.31 -45.94 12.11
N ARG A 28 2.50 -45.34 12.05
CA ARG A 28 2.68 -43.88 12.14
C ARG A 28 2.02 -43.13 10.97
N LEU A 29 2.11 -43.64 9.74
CA LEU A 29 1.43 -43.04 8.58
C LEU A 29 -0.10 -43.10 8.73
N ARG A 30 -0.62 -44.23 9.20
CA ARG A 30 -2.05 -44.37 9.50
C ARG A 30 -2.49 -43.39 10.58
N GLU A 31 -1.75 -43.30 11.68
CA GLU A 31 -2.03 -42.38 12.78
C GLU A 31 -2.06 -40.92 12.30
N LYS A 32 -1.05 -40.49 11.53
CA LYS A 32 -1.02 -39.14 10.93
C LYS A 32 -2.24 -38.90 10.05
N ARG A 33 -2.64 -39.87 9.23
CA ARG A 33 -3.80 -39.75 8.34
C ARG A 33 -5.11 -39.64 9.15
N LEU A 34 -5.26 -40.37 10.25
CA LEU A 34 -6.43 -40.27 11.11
C LEU A 34 -6.49 -38.96 11.92
N LYS A 35 -5.33 -38.41 12.32
CA LYS A 35 -5.24 -37.15 13.06
C LYS A 35 -5.47 -35.91 12.19
N HIS A 36 -4.89 -35.89 10.99
CA HIS A 36 -4.86 -34.70 10.13
C HIS A 36 -5.86 -34.74 8.98
N ASN A 37 -6.54 -35.86 8.73
CA ASN A 37 -7.53 -35.97 7.67
C ASN A 37 -8.88 -36.44 8.23
N GLY A 38 -9.79 -35.48 8.40
CA GLY A 38 -11.13 -35.74 8.95
C GLY A 38 -11.92 -36.79 8.17
N ASN A 39 -11.71 -36.90 6.86
CA ASN A 39 -12.36 -37.92 6.02
C ASN A 39 -11.91 -39.33 6.40
N ALA A 40 -10.61 -39.53 6.69
CA ALA A 40 -10.10 -40.84 7.09
C ALA A 40 -10.70 -41.31 8.43
N LEU A 41 -10.82 -40.39 9.39
CA LEU A 41 -11.47 -40.67 10.68
C LEU A 41 -12.97 -40.94 10.52
N ARG A 42 -13.64 -40.20 9.61
CA ARG A 42 -15.06 -40.41 9.31
C ARG A 42 -15.31 -41.79 8.71
N GLU A 43 -14.53 -42.18 7.71
CA GLU A 43 -14.66 -43.50 7.08
C GLU A 43 -14.33 -44.63 8.06
N LEU A 44 -13.35 -44.45 8.94
CA LEU A 44 -13.07 -45.41 10.01
C LEU A 44 -14.29 -45.57 10.94
N LYS A 45 -14.87 -44.45 11.41
CA LYS A 45 -16.05 -44.45 12.28
C LYS A 45 -17.29 -45.11 11.67
N LYS A 46 -17.45 -45.04 10.34
CA LYS A 46 -18.50 -45.77 9.61
C LYS A 46 -18.24 -47.27 9.66
N ARG A 47 -17.01 -47.70 9.33
CA ARG A 47 -16.64 -49.13 9.28
C ARG A 47 -16.81 -49.84 10.62
N ILE A 48 -16.56 -49.14 11.72
CA ILE A 48 -16.68 -49.68 13.07
C ILE A 48 -18.08 -49.46 13.69
N GLY A 49 -19.07 -49.02 12.90
CA GLY A 49 -20.47 -48.90 13.33
C GLY A 49 -20.78 -47.80 14.36
N ILE A 50 -19.81 -46.96 14.74
CA ILE A 50 -20.03 -45.86 15.70
C ILE A 50 -20.97 -44.79 15.14
N LEU A 51 -20.92 -44.54 13.83
CA LEU A 51 -21.76 -43.53 13.19
C LEU A 51 -23.21 -44.00 12.99
N ASP A 52 -23.45 -45.31 12.84
CA ASP A 52 -24.80 -45.87 12.67
C ASP A 52 -25.61 -45.90 13.97
N TYR A 53 -24.96 -46.05 15.13
CA TYR A 53 -25.64 -46.15 16.41
C TYR A 53 -26.51 -44.91 16.76
N LYS A 54 -26.22 -43.76 16.14
CA LYS A 54 -26.91 -42.49 16.42
C LYS A 54 -28.12 -42.21 15.53
N TYR A 55 -28.40 -43.05 14.53
CA TYR A 55 -29.46 -42.82 13.53
C TYR A 55 -30.40 -44.02 13.38
N LYS A 56 -30.94 -44.54 14.48
CA LYS A 56 -32.08 -45.48 14.43
C LYS A 56 -33.38 -44.69 14.24
N GLY A 57 -33.57 -44.15 13.04
CA GLY A 57 -34.85 -43.64 12.56
C GLY A 57 -35.79 -44.78 12.22
N LYS A 58 -37.07 -44.66 12.59
CA LYS A 58 -38.14 -45.62 12.28
C LYS A 58 -38.37 -45.69 10.76
N SER A 59 -37.88 -46.73 10.10
CA SER A 59 -38.49 -47.41 8.95
C SER A 59 -37.43 -48.32 8.33
N GLY A 60 -37.69 -49.62 8.34
CA GLY A 60 -36.83 -50.59 7.67
C GLY A 60 -36.93 -50.43 6.16
N GLU A 61 -35.82 -50.03 5.55
CA GLU A 61 -35.46 -50.27 4.15
C GLU A 61 -33.99 -49.82 4.01
N ASP A 62 -33.08 -50.80 4.11
CA ASP A 62 -31.64 -50.58 4.01
C ASP A 62 -31.26 -50.29 2.55
N LEU A 63 -31.38 -49.02 2.12
CA LEU A 63 -30.81 -48.56 0.87
C LEU A 63 -29.59 -47.68 1.14
N SER A 64 -28.42 -48.19 0.75
CA SER A 64 -27.12 -47.54 0.82
C SER A 64 -27.11 -46.21 0.04
N SER A 65 -27.56 -45.14 0.68
CA SER A 65 -27.43 -43.78 0.18
C SER A 65 -26.08 -43.23 0.60
N THR A 66 -25.15 -43.22 -0.35
CA THR A 66 -23.79 -42.65 -0.20
C THR A 66 -23.80 -41.13 -0.05
N THR A 67 -24.95 -40.48 -0.11
CA THR A 67 -25.11 -39.05 0.15
C THR A 67 -25.41 -38.81 1.63
N LEU A 68 -24.35 -38.81 2.45
CA LEU A 68 -24.41 -38.31 3.82
C LEU A 68 -24.85 -36.83 3.81
N GLY A 69 -26.14 -36.61 4.09
CA GLY A 69 -26.68 -35.35 4.59
C GLY A 69 -26.12 -35.05 5.97
N GLY A 70 -24.81 -34.79 6.05
CA GLY A 70 -24.22 -34.23 7.25
C GLY A 70 -24.93 -32.91 7.52
N LYS A 71 -25.47 -32.73 8.74
CA LYS A 71 -25.74 -31.40 9.27
C LYS A 71 -24.42 -30.63 9.20
N LYS A 72 -24.20 -29.90 8.11
CA LYS A 72 -23.20 -28.85 8.02
C LYS A 72 -23.51 -27.95 9.21
N SER A 73 -22.59 -27.80 10.16
CA SER A 73 -22.68 -26.69 11.11
C SER A 73 -22.84 -25.45 10.26
N GLY A 74 -23.99 -24.79 10.35
CA GLY A 74 -24.39 -23.64 9.52
C GLY A 74 -23.56 -22.39 9.79
N ALA A 75 -22.25 -22.53 9.97
CA ALA A 75 -21.29 -21.44 10.00
C ALA A 75 -20.93 -21.09 8.55
N GLY A 76 -21.92 -20.60 7.80
CA GLY A 76 -21.71 -19.83 6.59
C GLY A 76 -21.99 -18.37 6.93
N PHE A 77 -21.21 -17.44 6.35
CA PHE A 77 -21.52 -16.01 6.43
C PHE A 77 -22.94 -15.77 5.92
N THR A 78 -23.71 -14.97 6.66
CA THR A 78 -25.03 -14.56 6.18
C THR A 78 -24.87 -13.54 5.05
N LEU A 79 -25.79 -13.53 4.09
CA LEU A 79 -25.77 -12.56 2.98
C LEU A 79 -25.81 -11.12 3.52
N VAL A 80 -26.61 -10.89 4.57
CA VAL A 80 -26.73 -9.60 5.24
C VAL A 80 -25.41 -9.17 5.88
N GLU A 81 -24.67 -10.09 6.49
CA GLU A 81 -23.37 -9.81 7.12
C GLU A 81 -22.31 -9.44 6.07
N ALA A 82 -22.27 -10.14 4.93
CA ALA A 82 -21.40 -9.77 3.82
C ALA A 82 -21.79 -8.41 3.20
N LEU A 83 -23.10 -8.15 3.06
CA LEU A 83 -23.63 -6.91 2.49
C LEU A 83 -23.34 -5.69 3.40
N ALA A 84 -23.50 -5.85 4.72
CA ALA A 84 -23.18 -4.79 5.68
C ALA A 84 -21.70 -4.41 5.65
N VAL A 85 -20.79 -5.38 5.49
CA VAL A 85 -19.34 -5.10 5.44
C VAL A 85 -18.97 -4.30 4.20
N VAL A 86 -19.47 -4.68 3.02
CA VAL A 86 -19.17 -3.91 1.79
C VAL A 86 -19.79 -2.50 1.84
N ALA A 87 -20.94 -2.35 2.49
CA ALA A 87 -21.56 -1.04 2.71
C ALA A 87 -20.68 -0.13 3.61
N ILE A 88 -20.17 -0.68 4.72
CA ILE A 88 -19.30 0.07 5.65
C ILE A 88 -17.96 0.41 4.98
N ILE A 89 -17.32 -0.54 4.28
CA ILE A 89 -16.07 -0.30 3.55
C ILE A 89 -16.25 0.77 2.49
N GLY A 90 -17.35 0.73 1.72
CA GLY A 90 -17.67 1.74 0.71
C GLY A 90 -17.81 3.14 1.29
N PHE A 91 -18.49 3.26 2.44
CA PHE A 91 -18.63 4.54 3.14
C PHE A 91 -17.27 5.08 3.60
N LEU A 92 -16.48 4.26 4.30
CA LEU A 92 -15.16 4.69 4.80
C LEU A 92 -14.19 5.04 3.67
N ALA A 93 -14.22 4.29 2.56
CA ALA A 93 -13.37 4.56 1.40
C ALA A 93 -13.63 5.93 0.78
N SER A 94 -14.89 6.38 0.74
CA SER A 94 -15.25 7.70 0.18
C SER A 94 -14.60 8.87 0.92
N ILE A 95 -14.57 8.81 2.26
CA ILE A 95 -13.99 9.86 3.12
C ILE A 95 -12.47 9.90 2.97
N VAL A 96 -11.83 8.72 2.88
CA VAL A 96 -10.36 8.60 2.79
C VAL A 96 -9.83 9.12 1.45
N MET A 97 -10.53 8.86 0.34
CA MET A 97 -10.06 9.20 -0.99
C MET A 97 -9.84 10.72 -1.18
N ILE A 98 -10.69 11.56 -0.57
CA ILE A 98 -10.56 13.01 -0.62
C ILE A 98 -9.24 13.48 0.03
N ARG A 99 -8.86 12.88 1.17
CA ARG A 99 -7.64 13.26 1.91
C ARG A 99 -6.35 12.78 1.26
N VAL A 100 -6.38 11.62 0.61
CA VAL A 100 -5.21 11.07 -0.09
C VAL A 100 -4.85 11.92 -1.30
N GLY A 101 -5.85 12.47 -2.01
CA GLY A 101 -5.63 13.38 -3.14
C GLY A 101 -4.82 14.62 -2.76
N THR A 102 -5.21 15.30 -1.68
CA THR A 102 -4.50 16.50 -1.19
C THR A 102 -3.14 16.17 -0.61
N ALA A 103 -3.00 15.08 0.16
CA ALA A 103 -1.72 14.66 0.73
C ALA A 103 -0.68 14.31 -0.35
N LYS A 104 -1.10 13.68 -1.46
CA LYS A 104 -0.22 13.42 -2.61
C LYS A 104 0.28 14.72 -3.25
N LYS A 105 -0.60 15.72 -3.40
CA LYS A 105 -0.22 17.04 -3.91
C LYS A 105 0.78 17.74 -2.98
N GLN A 106 0.56 17.70 -1.66
CA GLN A 106 1.53 18.21 -0.67
C GLN A 106 2.90 17.54 -0.74
N GLY A 107 2.91 16.22 -0.93
CA GLY A 107 4.17 15.46 -1.12
C GLY A 107 4.91 15.90 -2.37
N LYS A 108 4.21 16.12 -3.49
CA LYS A 108 4.79 16.68 -4.71
C LYS A 108 5.29 18.11 -4.53
N ASP A 109 4.55 18.95 -3.82
CA ASP A 109 4.97 20.33 -3.54
C ASP A 109 6.25 20.36 -2.70
N THR A 110 6.38 19.44 -1.75
CA THR A 110 7.60 19.28 -0.95
C THR A 110 8.79 18.88 -1.83
N ALA A 111 8.57 18.01 -2.84
CA ALA A 111 9.59 17.65 -3.82
C ALA A 111 10.00 18.84 -4.69
N VAL A 112 9.05 19.64 -5.18
CA VAL A 112 9.34 20.89 -5.93
C VAL A 112 10.19 21.83 -5.08
N VAL A 113 9.82 22.06 -3.82
CA VAL A 113 10.58 22.91 -2.89
C VAL A 113 11.99 22.36 -2.63
N ALA A 114 12.15 21.03 -2.58
CA ALA A 114 13.46 20.40 -2.45
C ALA A 114 14.32 20.61 -3.69
N GLY A 115 13.76 20.44 -4.90
CA GLY A 115 14.45 20.71 -6.17
C GLY A 115 14.88 22.17 -6.30
N LEU A 116 14.02 23.12 -5.88
CA LEU A 116 14.40 24.53 -5.81
C LEU A 116 15.58 24.74 -4.85
N LYS A 117 15.57 24.15 -3.65
CA LYS A 117 16.72 24.24 -2.74
C LYS A 117 18.01 23.66 -3.33
N GLU A 118 17.91 22.56 -4.08
CA GLU A 118 19.06 21.99 -4.80
C GLU A 118 19.57 22.92 -5.89
N THR A 119 18.67 23.62 -6.59
CA THR A 119 19.01 24.66 -7.58
C THR A 119 19.90 25.73 -6.97
N ARG A 120 19.60 26.19 -5.74
CA ARG A 120 20.48 27.15 -5.05
C ARG A 120 21.89 26.59 -4.87
N ASN A 121 22.02 25.36 -4.37
CA ASN A 121 23.34 24.77 -4.16
C ASN A 121 24.12 24.66 -5.48
N ALA A 122 23.45 24.26 -6.56
CA ALA A 122 24.05 24.20 -7.90
C ALA A 122 24.44 25.60 -8.41
N ALA A 123 23.62 26.62 -8.17
CA ALA A 123 23.92 28.01 -8.52
C ALA A 123 25.12 28.56 -7.74
N GLU A 124 25.24 28.28 -6.44
CA GLU A 124 26.43 28.65 -5.67
C GLU A 124 27.68 27.93 -6.18
N MET A 125 27.57 26.65 -6.55
CA MET A 125 28.70 25.93 -7.14
C MET A 125 29.11 26.51 -8.50
N TYR A 126 28.13 26.91 -9.31
CA TYR A 126 28.34 27.55 -10.61
C TYR A 126 29.06 28.89 -10.46
N PHE A 127 28.58 29.75 -9.55
CA PHE A 127 29.23 31.04 -9.25
C PHE A 127 30.65 30.87 -8.73
N ASN A 128 30.91 29.89 -7.87
CA ASN A 128 32.27 29.61 -7.38
C ASN A 128 33.26 29.23 -8.49
N GLN A 129 32.78 28.75 -9.65
CA GLN A 129 33.64 28.36 -10.78
C GLN A 129 33.80 29.49 -11.81
N LEU A 130 32.71 30.22 -12.09
CA LEU A 130 32.64 31.15 -13.21
C LEU A 130 32.53 32.62 -12.78
N TYR A 131 32.36 32.89 -11.49
CA TYR A 131 32.18 34.22 -10.90
C TYR A 131 31.00 35.01 -11.48
N THR A 132 29.99 34.31 -11.99
CA THR A 132 28.73 34.87 -12.51
C THR A 132 27.61 33.87 -12.28
N TYR A 133 26.37 34.34 -12.14
CA TYR A 133 25.18 33.49 -12.18
C TYR A 133 24.55 33.43 -13.58
N GLU A 134 25.06 34.16 -14.57
CA GLU A 134 24.60 34.05 -15.97
C GLU A 134 24.81 32.63 -16.50
N GLY A 135 23.70 31.92 -16.75
CA GLY A 135 23.66 30.52 -17.16
C GLY A 135 22.94 29.59 -16.18
N VAL A 136 22.50 30.10 -15.03
CA VAL A 136 21.53 29.42 -14.17
C VAL A 136 20.19 29.30 -14.89
N CYS A 137 19.81 30.35 -15.62
CA CYS A 137 18.60 30.37 -16.43
C CYS A 137 18.89 30.07 -17.90
N ASP A 138 17.86 29.59 -18.60
CA ASP A 138 17.88 29.45 -20.03
C ASP A 138 17.50 30.78 -20.70
N ALA A 139 18.39 31.29 -21.55
CA ALA A 139 18.21 32.58 -22.21
C ALA A 139 17.05 32.63 -23.21
N ALA A 140 16.58 31.48 -23.70
CA ALA A 140 15.54 31.41 -24.73
C ALA A 140 14.12 31.41 -24.17
N ASN A 141 13.92 30.91 -22.94
CA ASN A 141 12.58 30.73 -22.36
C ASN A 141 12.45 31.19 -20.91
N THR A 142 13.50 31.81 -20.33
CA THR A 142 13.52 32.31 -18.95
C THR A 142 13.10 31.26 -17.91
N THR A 143 13.32 29.97 -18.19
CA THR A 143 13.20 28.87 -17.24
C THR A 143 14.58 28.47 -16.73
N LEU A 144 14.69 27.41 -15.91
CA LEU A 144 16.00 26.86 -15.57
C LEU A 144 16.75 26.37 -16.81
N SER A 145 18.07 26.52 -16.79
CA SER A 145 18.96 26.02 -17.85
C SER A 145 18.79 24.52 -18.07
N ASP A 146 18.76 24.10 -19.34
CA ASP A 146 18.69 22.67 -19.72
C ASP A 146 20.05 21.95 -19.61
N GLN A 147 21.11 22.68 -19.27
CA GLN A 147 22.47 22.14 -19.22
C GLN A 147 22.85 21.63 -17.83
N GLY A 148 23.65 20.56 -17.81
CA GLY A 148 24.30 20.06 -16.59
C GLY A 148 23.34 19.74 -15.44
N ASP A 149 23.70 20.20 -14.23
CA ASP A 149 22.90 19.97 -13.03
C ASP A 149 21.55 20.69 -13.07
N PHE A 150 21.49 21.90 -13.65
CA PHE A 150 20.25 22.67 -13.76
C PHE A 150 19.21 21.93 -14.60
N GLY A 151 19.60 21.31 -15.72
CA GLY A 151 18.66 20.54 -16.55
C GLY A 151 18.10 19.32 -15.84
N ARG A 152 18.93 18.63 -15.04
CA ARG A 152 18.47 17.51 -14.20
C ARG A 152 17.50 17.96 -13.12
N ILE A 153 17.81 19.07 -12.45
CA ILE A 153 16.96 19.63 -11.38
C ILE A 153 15.64 20.15 -11.96
N LYS A 154 15.68 20.81 -13.12
CA LYS A 154 14.50 21.24 -13.87
C LYS A 154 13.58 20.07 -14.17
N ALA A 155 14.10 19.00 -14.77
CA ALA A 155 13.32 17.80 -15.08
C ALA A 155 12.68 17.17 -13.82
N TYR A 156 13.40 17.21 -12.69
CA TYR A 156 12.85 16.76 -11.40
C TYR A 156 11.70 17.66 -10.93
N ILE A 157 11.84 18.98 -11.01
CA ILE A 157 10.77 19.92 -10.63
C ILE A 157 9.56 19.74 -11.55
N GLU A 158 9.75 19.64 -12.86
CA GLU A 158 8.69 19.43 -13.86
C GLU A 158 7.94 18.11 -13.66
N GLN A 159 8.63 17.05 -13.23
CA GLN A 159 7.96 15.79 -12.87
C GLN A 159 6.99 15.95 -11.69
N HIS A 160 7.24 16.92 -10.81
CA HIS A 160 6.51 17.10 -9.56
C HIS A 160 5.58 18.32 -9.54
N ASN A 161 5.77 19.34 -10.37
CA ASN A 161 4.99 20.59 -10.36
C ASN A 161 3.61 20.48 -11.05
N GLY A 162 3.31 19.33 -11.68
CA GLY A 162 2.01 19.04 -12.30
C GLY A 162 1.97 19.36 -13.79
N GLU A 163 0.91 18.94 -14.49
CA GLU A 163 0.83 18.99 -15.96
C GLU A 163 0.78 20.43 -16.54
N ALA A 164 0.38 21.41 -15.73
CA ALA A 164 0.39 22.84 -16.06
C ALA A 164 1.40 23.61 -15.19
N GLY A 165 2.43 22.94 -14.70
CA GLY A 165 3.41 23.55 -13.82
C GLY A 165 4.34 24.52 -14.57
N VAL A 166 4.61 25.68 -13.97
CA VAL A 166 5.47 26.73 -14.52
C VAL A 166 6.72 26.86 -13.67
N ILE A 167 7.88 27.01 -14.31
CA ILE A 167 9.16 27.37 -13.68
C ILE A 167 9.62 28.68 -14.30
N GLY A 168 9.74 29.73 -13.50
CA GLY A 168 10.32 31.01 -13.90
C GLY A 168 11.73 31.17 -13.35
N CYS A 169 12.60 31.80 -14.10
CA CYS A 169 14.01 32.01 -13.76
C CYS A 169 14.48 33.38 -14.26
N LYS A 170 15.19 34.10 -13.40
CA LYS A 170 15.93 35.33 -13.74
C LYS A 170 17.33 35.23 -13.17
N ASP A 171 18.34 35.44 -14.00
CA ASP A 171 19.74 35.52 -13.60
C ASP A 171 20.40 36.79 -14.15
N ALA A 172 21.50 37.16 -13.51
CA ALA A 172 22.42 38.22 -13.88
C ALA A 172 23.79 37.89 -13.25
N ASP A 173 24.80 38.71 -13.51
CA ASP A 173 26.14 38.49 -12.95
C ASP A 173 26.16 38.34 -11.43
N GLU A 174 25.40 39.17 -10.73
CA GLU A 174 25.45 39.30 -9.26
C GLU A 174 24.37 38.51 -8.51
N GLY A 175 23.46 37.84 -9.21
CA GLY A 175 22.43 37.06 -8.54
C GLY A 175 21.43 36.38 -9.46
N PHE A 176 20.58 35.57 -8.84
CA PHE A 176 19.54 34.82 -9.52
C PHE A 176 18.31 34.65 -8.62
N ALA A 177 17.17 34.43 -9.25
CA ALA A 177 15.95 33.97 -8.58
C ALA A 177 15.20 32.97 -9.46
N VAL A 178 14.59 31.99 -8.80
CA VAL A 178 13.83 30.91 -9.42
C VAL A 178 12.51 30.73 -8.69
N ILE A 179 11.42 30.70 -9.45
CA ILE A 179 10.07 30.48 -8.95
C ILE A 179 9.48 29.24 -9.60
N SER A 180 8.70 28.46 -8.85
CA SER A 180 7.92 27.35 -9.42
C SER A 180 6.52 27.35 -8.86
N SER A 181 5.56 26.95 -9.69
CA SER A 181 4.19 26.68 -9.26
C SER A 181 4.10 25.44 -8.38
N LEU A 182 3.13 25.44 -7.46
CA LEU A 182 2.78 24.30 -6.61
C LEU A 182 1.45 23.67 -7.03
N ASN A 183 1.27 22.38 -6.78
CA ASN A 183 0.09 21.59 -7.13
C ASN A 183 -1.15 21.96 -6.31
N LEU A 184 -0.96 22.52 -5.12
CA LEU A 184 -2.03 23.07 -4.28
C LEU A 184 -2.38 24.53 -4.61
N GLY A 185 -1.72 25.12 -5.60
CA GLY A 185 -1.81 26.55 -5.91
C GLY A 185 -0.69 27.36 -5.25
N ASP A 186 -0.62 28.65 -5.59
CA ASP A 186 0.49 29.55 -5.25
C ASP A 186 1.84 29.08 -5.83
N CYS A 187 2.90 29.82 -5.51
CA CYS A 187 4.25 29.53 -5.97
C CYS A 187 5.22 29.39 -4.81
N TRP A 188 6.37 28.81 -5.08
CA TRP A 188 7.53 28.85 -4.21
C TRP A 188 8.69 29.52 -4.92
N CYS A 189 9.32 30.49 -4.27
CA CYS A 189 10.44 31.23 -4.84
C CYS A 189 11.70 31.06 -3.98
N ILE A 190 12.83 30.95 -4.66
CA ILE A 190 14.16 31.00 -4.08
C ILE A 190 15.05 32.04 -4.77
N ASP A 191 15.97 32.66 -4.03
CA ASP A 191 16.98 33.56 -4.60
C ASP A 191 18.39 33.32 -4.04
N TYR A 192 19.34 34.05 -4.63
CA TYR A 192 20.76 34.12 -4.28
C TYR A 192 21.03 34.69 -2.87
N GLN A 193 20.09 35.47 -2.32
CA GLN A 193 20.22 36.02 -0.96
C GLN A 193 19.85 34.98 0.11
N GLY A 194 19.48 33.76 -0.30
CA GLY A 194 19.11 32.66 0.58
C GLY A 194 17.62 32.66 0.97
N LEU A 195 16.80 33.54 0.39
CA LEU A 195 15.38 33.60 0.68
C LEU A 195 14.69 32.38 0.06
N SER A 196 13.81 31.72 0.81
CA SER A 196 13.02 30.58 0.35
C SER A 196 11.64 30.68 0.94
N LYS A 197 10.66 31.19 0.18
CA LYS A 197 9.31 31.44 0.71
C LYS A 197 8.21 31.15 -0.31
N LYS A 198 7.00 30.98 0.23
CA LYS A 198 5.77 30.89 -0.54
C LYS A 198 5.39 32.28 -1.08
N VAL A 199 5.01 32.35 -2.35
CA VAL A 199 4.48 33.55 -3.01
C VAL A 199 3.02 33.29 -3.33
N ILE A 200 2.14 34.15 -2.82
CA ILE A 200 0.68 34.01 -2.98
C ILE A 200 0.27 34.59 -4.34
N LEU A 201 -0.55 33.86 -5.09
CA LEU A 201 -1.09 34.30 -6.37
C LEU A 201 -2.47 34.93 -6.20
N GLY A 202 -2.70 36.05 -6.90
CA GLY A 202 -4.01 36.62 -7.13
C GLY A 202 -4.78 35.88 -8.22
N ALA A 203 -6.04 36.27 -8.43
CA ALA A 203 -6.88 35.64 -9.44
C ALA A 203 -6.35 35.91 -10.85
N GLY A 204 -5.98 34.85 -11.58
CA GLY A 204 -5.50 34.92 -12.96
C GLY A 204 -4.02 35.30 -13.10
N GLU A 205 -3.27 35.39 -12.00
CA GLU A 205 -1.82 35.60 -12.04
C GLU A 205 -1.08 34.26 -12.14
N GLU A 206 0.00 34.22 -12.92
CA GLU A 206 0.89 33.07 -12.99
C GLU A 206 2.17 33.30 -12.17
N CYS A 207 2.89 32.21 -11.90
CA CYS A 207 4.13 32.29 -11.11
C CYS A 207 5.22 33.11 -11.81
N ASP A 208 5.31 33.00 -13.13
CA ASP A 208 6.33 33.72 -13.90
C ASP A 208 6.10 35.24 -13.86
N ASP A 209 4.84 35.68 -13.87
CA ASP A 209 4.48 37.11 -13.74
C ASP A 209 4.97 37.74 -12.43
N LYS A 210 5.10 36.93 -11.37
CA LYS A 210 5.59 37.39 -10.06
C LYS A 210 7.10 37.56 -10.03
N LEU A 211 7.83 36.95 -10.95
CA LEU A 211 9.28 37.01 -10.98
C LEU A 211 9.78 38.07 -11.98
N THR A 212 9.85 39.31 -11.49
CA THR A 212 10.24 40.46 -12.31
C THR A 212 11.72 40.80 -12.22
N THR A 213 12.41 40.38 -11.16
CA THR A 213 13.81 40.68 -10.87
C THR A 213 14.57 39.41 -10.44
N ILE A 214 15.89 39.54 -10.24
CA ILE A 214 16.75 38.49 -9.67
C ILE A 214 16.55 38.26 -8.15
N THR A 215 15.44 38.75 -7.60
CA THR A 215 15.08 38.63 -6.17
C THR A 215 13.64 38.15 -6.06
N CYS A 216 13.36 37.33 -5.05
CA CYS A 216 12.00 36.87 -4.85
C CYS A 216 11.07 38.00 -4.38
N PRO A 217 9.82 38.08 -4.88
CA PRO A 217 8.81 39.04 -4.45
C PRO A 217 8.39 38.78 -3.00
#